data_AF-A0A9W8KZT2-F1
#
_entry.id   AF-A0A9W8KZT2-F1
#
_cell.length_a   1.000
_cell.length_b   1.000
_cell.length_c   1.000
_cell.angle_alpha   90.00
_cell.angle_beta   90.00
_cell.angle_gamma   90.00
#
_symmetry.space_group_name_H-M   'P 1'
#
loop_
_entity.id
_entity.type
_entity.pdbx_description
1 polymer ?
#
loop_
_entity_poly.entity_id
_entity_poly.type
_entity_poly.pdbx_seq_one_letter_code
_entity_poly.pdbx_strand_id
1 'polypeptide(L)'
;MNNNSDVDVSKSIPANATDSITENSEVAAPVHTENQAEDTIPSTRQRLWNQAATHVPLPKDTDEIIEEATKPLVDIDDAMNRPFVQKGLNNNMLEVMTWNLMESLTAENEYNQHIRRFLNILLGDDPDTAHIELIDEYNAQEATLRDQLVQLVQESLSRSDEFLHRISESRDKVAFAIEQKSHLRHQLEKAAMAASVRQRRK
;
A
#
# COMPACT_ATOMS: atom_id res chain seq x y z
N MET A 1 -8.62 28.75 -80.36
CA MET A 1 -7.42 27.93 -80.11
C MET A 1 -7.88 26.67 -79.40
N ASN A 2 -7.60 25.51 -80.02
CA ASN A 2 -7.88 24.13 -79.57
C ASN A 2 -7.15 23.79 -78.24
N ASN A 3 -7.40 22.74 -77.45
CA ASN A 3 -7.84 21.33 -77.65
C ASN A 3 -8.65 20.89 -76.41
N ASN A 4 -9.75 20.12 -76.48
CA ASN A 4 -9.89 18.65 -76.67
C ASN A 4 -9.07 17.74 -75.75
N SER A 5 -9.75 17.05 -74.81
CA SER A 5 -9.62 15.59 -74.61
C SER A 5 -10.73 15.03 -73.72
N ASP A 6 -11.65 14.30 -74.35
CA ASP A 6 -12.57 13.30 -73.80
C ASP A 6 -11.82 12.17 -73.07
N VAL A 7 -12.39 11.67 -71.98
CA VAL A 7 -12.48 10.22 -71.71
C VAL A 7 -13.79 9.95 -70.96
N ASP A 8 -14.68 9.25 -71.63
CA ASP A 8 -15.91 8.66 -71.12
C ASP A 8 -15.70 7.13 -71.09
N VAL A 9 -15.91 6.47 -69.94
CA VAL A 9 -16.06 5.01 -69.88
C VAL A 9 -17.14 4.67 -68.84
N SER A 10 -18.31 4.35 -69.37
CA SER A 10 -19.41 3.65 -68.71
C SER A 10 -19.03 2.22 -68.32
N LYS A 11 -19.48 1.74 -67.14
CA LYS A 11 -19.70 0.31 -66.87
C LYS A 11 -20.74 0.08 -65.76
N SER A 12 -21.98 -0.18 -66.20
CA SER A 12 -22.89 -1.30 -65.83
C SER A 12 -22.96 -1.85 -64.38
N ILE A 13 -24.17 -1.71 -63.82
CA ILE A 13 -24.91 -2.41 -62.72
C ILE A 13 -25.04 -3.94 -63.05
N PRO A 14 -25.19 -4.95 -62.13
CA PRO A 14 -26.43 -5.15 -61.34
C PRO A 14 -26.43 -5.90 -59.98
N ALA A 15 -27.66 -5.91 -59.44
CA ALA A 15 -28.25 -6.39 -58.19
C ALA A 15 -28.06 -7.86 -57.77
N ASN A 16 -28.22 -8.11 -56.47
CA ASN A 16 -28.85 -9.27 -55.79
C ASN A 16 -28.57 -9.16 -54.27
N ALA A 17 -29.35 -9.64 -53.32
CA ALA A 17 -30.71 -10.17 -53.25
C ALA A 17 -31.14 -10.18 -51.76
N THR A 18 -32.45 -10.26 -51.56
CA THR A 18 -33.25 -10.73 -50.42
C THR A 18 -32.55 -11.70 -49.44
N ASP A 19 -32.82 -11.72 -48.13
CA ASP A 19 -34.00 -12.37 -47.57
C ASP A 19 -34.36 -11.91 -46.15
N SER A 20 -35.66 -11.79 -45.93
CA SER A 20 -36.38 -11.61 -44.67
C SER A 20 -37.04 -12.93 -44.28
N ILE A 21 -36.89 -13.45 -43.04
CA ILE A 21 -37.81 -14.42 -42.39
C ILE A 21 -37.65 -14.23 -40.86
N THR A 22 -38.51 -13.47 -40.17
CA THR A 22 -39.72 -13.87 -39.40
C THR A 22 -39.50 -14.92 -38.31
N GLU A 23 -39.67 -14.49 -37.04
CA GLU A 23 -40.78 -14.87 -36.13
C GLU A 23 -40.68 -16.29 -35.55
N ASN A 24 -40.59 -16.40 -34.22
CA ASN A 24 -41.79 -16.68 -33.41
C ASN A 24 -41.45 -16.77 -31.92
N SER A 25 -42.25 -16.06 -31.13
CA SER A 25 -42.56 -16.36 -29.74
C SER A 25 -43.16 -17.77 -29.63
N GLU A 26 -42.75 -18.57 -28.66
CA GLU A 26 -43.74 -19.34 -27.89
C GLU A 26 -43.21 -19.81 -26.54
N VAL A 27 -44.14 -19.74 -25.59
CA VAL A 27 -44.08 -20.09 -24.18
C VAL A 27 -44.04 -21.61 -24.02
N ALA A 28 -43.13 -22.11 -23.18
CA ALA A 28 -43.27 -23.43 -22.55
C ALA A 28 -42.46 -23.49 -21.24
N ALA A 29 -43.15 -23.44 -20.09
CA ALA A 29 -42.76 -24.22 -18.92
C ALA A 29 -43.06 -25.71 -19.23
N PRO A 30 -42.52 -26.74 -18.54
CA PRO A 30 -42.15 -26.78 -17.11
C PRO A 30 -40.93 -27.67 -16.79
N VAL A 31 -40.74 -28.00 -15.50
CA VAL A 31 -40.21 -29.27 -14.93
C VAL A 31 -39.09 -29.06 -13.91
N HIS A 32 -39.39 -29.54 -12.70
CA HIS A 32 -38.48 -29.76 -11.58
C HIS A 32 -37.32 -30.67 -11.97
N THR A 33 -36.09 -30.26 -11.64
CA THR A 33 -34.97 -31.18 -11.42
C THR A 33 -34.21 -30.74 -10.18
N GLU A 34 -34.45 -31.46 -9.11
CA GLU A 34 -33.57 -31.60 -7.96
C GLU A 34 -32.34 -32.39 -8.42
N ASN A 35 -31.13 -31.80 -8.32
CA ASN A 35 -29.89 -32.42 -7.86
C ASN A 35 -28.63 -31.64 -8.32
N GLN A 36 -27.61 -31.73 -7.45
CA GLN A 36 -26.19 -31.38 -7.62
C GLN A 36 -25.85 -29.93 -7.20
N ALA A 37 -25.38 -29.72 -5.97
CA ALA A 37 -24.01 -29.97 -5.51
C ALA A 37 -23.02 -28.96 -6.11
N GLU A 38 -22.86 -27.82 -5.44
CA GLU A 38 -21.65 -27.02 -5.51
C GLU A 38 -21.27 -26.58 -4.09
N ASP A 39 -20.28 -27.29 -3.56
CA ASP A 39 -19.11 -26.72 -2.91
C ASP A 39 -19.35 -25.63 -1.86
N THR A 40 -19.65 -26.10 -0.65
CA THR A 40 -18.96 -25.59 0.54
C THR A 40 -17.46 -25.58 0.24
N ILE A 41 -16.95 -24.43 -0.20
CA ILE A 41 -15.53 -24.10 -0.15
C ILE A 41 -15.10 -24.36 1.29
N PRO A 42 -14.22 -25.34 1.56
CA PRO A 42 -13.65 -25.44 2.89
C PRO A 42 -12.92 -24.13 3.12
N SER A 43 -13.27 -23.45 4.22
CA SER A 43 -12.58 -22.27 4.73
C SER A 43 -11.12 -22.64 5.03
N THR A 44 -10.30 -22.68 3.98
CA THR A 44 -8.86 -22.97 4.03
C THR A 44 -8.11 -21.83 4.73
N ARG A 45 -8.76 -20.70 5.03
CA ARG A 45 -8.18 -19.58 5.78
C ARG A 45 -8.40 -19.63 7.29
N GLN A 46 -9.35 -20.41 7.82
CA GLN A 46 -9.57 -20.46 9.28
C GLN A 46 -8.86 -21.64 9.98
N ARG A 47 -8.18 -22.51 9.24
CA ARG A 47 -7.58 -23.74 9.81
C ARG A 47 -6.08 -23.67 10.13
N LEU A 48 -5.47 -22.47 10.05
CA LEU A 48 -4.04 -22.30 10.32
C LEU A 48 -3.70 -21.82 11.74
N TRP A 49 -4.67 -21.28 12.49
CA TRP A 49 -4.41 -20.74 13.84
C TRP A 49 -4.62 -21.75 14.97
N ASN A 50 -5.22 -22.92 14.69
CA ASN A 50 -5.53 -23.95 15.70
C ASN A 50 -4.61 -25.18 15.62
N GLN A 51 -3.55 -25.15 14.82
CA GLN A 51 -2.44 -26.08 15.05
C GLN A 51 -1.65 -25.51 16.22
N ALA A 52 -1.95 -25.99 17.43
CA ALA A 52 -1.06 -25.88 18.56
C ALA A 52 0.29 -26.41 18.09
N ALA A 53 1.20 -25.50 17.76
CA ALA A 53 2.58 -25.81 17.47
C ALA A 53 3.06 -26.61 18.69
N THR A 54 3.32 -27.90 18.48
CA THR A 54 4.07 -28.73 19.42
C THR A 54 5.24 -27.88 19.89
N HIS A 55 5.26 -27.54 21.19
CA HIS A 55 6.28 -26.71 21.81
C HIS A 55 7.66 -27.19 21.33
N VAL A 56 8.26 -26.44 20.41
CA VAL A 56 9.65 -26.62 20.06
C VAL A 56 10.40 -26.35 21.35
N PRO A 57 11.18 -27.30 21.89
CA PRO A 57 11.99 -27.06 23.06
C PRO A 57 12.84 -25.83 22.77
N LEU A 58 12.70 -24.81 23.61
CA LEU A 58 13.54 -23.63 23.54
C LEU A 58 15.01 -24.08 23.53
N PRO A 59 15.87 -23.49 22.69
CA PRO A 59 17.30 -23.78 22.71
C PRO A 59 17.82 -23.72 24.15
N LYS A 60 18.66 -24.68 24.55
CA LYS A 60 19.14 -24.82 25.94
C LYS A 60 19.76 -23.54 26.52
N ASP A 61 20.23 -22.65 25.65
CA ASP A 61 20.87 -21.39 26.02
C ASP A 61 19.86 -20.27 26.34
N THR A 62 18.56 -20.45 26.08
CA THR A 62 17.55 -19.41 26.28
C THR A 62 17.26 -19.13 27.75
N ASP A 63 17.29 -20.15 28.62
CA ASP A 63 17.06 -19.97 30.05
C ASP A 63 18.20 -19.17 30.69
N GLU A 64 19.45 -19.46 30.31
CA GLU A 64 20.64 -18.69 30.75
C GLU A 64 20.60 -17.24 30.24
N ILE A 65 20.21 -17.05 28.98
CA ILE A 65 20.03 -15.72 28.37
C ILE A 65 18.95 -14.91 29.11
N ILE A 66 17.82 -15.54 29.46
CA ILE A 66 16.73 -14.89 30.17
C ILE A 66 17.16 -14.53 31.60
N GLU A 67 17.85 -15.43 32.30
CA GLU A 67 18.36 -15.17 33.64
C GLU A 67 19.35 -14.00 33.64
N GLU A 68 20.27 -13.95 32.67
CA GLU A 68 21.23 -12.85 32.54
C GLU A 68 20.56 -11.51 32.17
N ALA A 69 19.58 -11.54 31.27
CA ALA A 69 18.84 -10.34 30.84
C ALA A 69 17.92 -9.77 31.93
N THR A 70 17.38 -10.62 32.81
CA THR A 70 16.45 -10.22 33.88
C THR A 70 17.14 -9.86 35.19
N LYS A 71 18.44 -10.16 35.33
CA LYS A 71 19.22 -9.79 36.52
C LYS A 71 19.17 -8.28 36.74
N PRO A 72 18.88 -7.78 37.96
CA PRO A 72 18.87 -6.35 38.22
C PRO A 72 20.26 -5.74 37.98
N LEU A 73 20.28 -4.49 37.51
CA LEU A 73 21.52 -3.74 37.31
C LEU A 73 22.08 -3.32 38.67
N VAL A 74 23.33 -3.67 38.96
CA VAL A 74 23.96 -3.36 40.25
C VAL A 74 24.79 -2.09 40.19
N ASP A 75 25.49 -1.87 39.08
CA ASP A 75 26.36 -0.71 38.86
C ASP A 75 26.30 -0.23 37.40
N ILE A 76 26.78 0.98 37.15
CA ILE A 76 26.86 1.58 35.82
C ILE A 76 27.84 0.82 34.93
N ASP A 77 28.96 0.36 35.50
CA ASP A 77 29.93 -0.48 34.78
C ASP A 77 29.32 -1.85 34.43
N ASP A 78 28.45 -2.40 35.29
CA ASP A 78 27.70 -3.63 35.01
C ASP A 78 26.71 -3.42 33.84
N ALA A 79 25.97 -2.30 33.84
CA ALA A 79 25.09 -1.95 32.74
C ALA A 79 25.83 -1.78 31.41
N MET A 80 27.02 -1.15 31.42
CA MET A 80 27.80 -0.91 30.21
C MET A 80 28.49 -2.15 29.66
N ASN A 81 28.78 -3.16 30.49
CA ASN A 81 29.46 -4.38 30.06
C ASN A 81 28.50 -5.53 29.72
N ARG A 82 27.23 -5.43 30.07
CA ARG A 82 26.23 -6.46 29.76
C ARG A 82 25.93 -6.54 28.26
N PRO A 83 26.07 -7.72 27.63
CA PRO A 83 25.87 -7.89 26.19
C PRO A 83 24.49 -7.42 25.71
N PHE A 84 23.42 -7.68 26.47
CA PHE A 84 22.05 -7.31 26.09
C PHE A 84 21.81 -5.81 26.10
N VAL A 85 22.39 -5.10 27.08
CA VAL A 85 22.28 -3.65 27.19
C VAL A 85 23.10 -2.99 26.08
N GLN A 86 24.32 -3.46 25.85
CA GLN A 86 25.14 -3.00 24.72
C GLN A 86 24.44 -3.25 23.38
N LYS A 87 23.85 -4.44 23.19
CA LYS A 87 23.08 -4.76 21.99
C LYS A 87 21.90 -3.81 21.83
N GLY A 88 21.15 -3.51 22.90
CA GLY A 88 20.06 -2.53 22.86
C GLY A 88 20.52 -1.11 22.52
N LEU A 89 21.61 -0.63 23.13
CA LEU A 89 22.15 0.71 22.93
C LEU A 89 22.84 0.88 21.56
N ASN A 90 23.40 -0.19 20.99
CA ASN A 90 24.10 -0.15 19.70
C ASN A 90 23.24 -0.63 18.53
N ASN A 91 22.05 -1.17 18.77
CA ASN A 91 21.20 -1.68 17.70
C ASN A 91 20.65 -0.51 16.84
N ASN A 92 20.86 -0.58 15.53
CA ASN A 92 20.41 0.41 14.55
C ASN A 92 18.93 0.25 14.12
N MET A 93 18.15 -0.56 14.84
CA MET A 93 16.79 -0.93 14.44
C MET A 93 15.85 0.27 14.34
N LEU A 94 15.93 1.24 15.28
CA LEU A 94 15.05 2.41 15.27
C LEU A 94 15.36 3.32 14.09
N GLU A 95 16.64 3.45 13.77
CA GLU A 95 17.15 4.21 12.64
C GLU A 95 16.70 3.57 11.31
N VAL A 96 16.77 2.24 11.21
CA VAL A 96 16.23 1.48 10.05
C VAL A 96 14.71 1.64 9.95
N MET A 97 13.97 1.57 11.06
CA MET A 97 12.53 1.82 11.05
C MET A 97 12.21 3.24 10.58
N THR A 98 12.96 4.24 11.06
CA THR A 98 12.78 5.64 10.63
C THR A 98 13.02 5.80 9.13
N TRP A 99 14.05 5.15 8.60
CA TRP A 99 14.33 5.12 7.17
C TRP A 99 13.17 4.50 6.37
N ASN A 100 12.70 3.33 6.76
CA ASN A 100 11.59 2.65 6.09
C ASN A 100 10.29 3.49 6.12
N LEU A 101 10.03 4.18 7.23
CA LEU A 101 8.88 5.08 7.35
C LEU A 101 9.02 6.30 6.42
N MET A 102 10.24 6.84 6.27
CA MET A 102 10.51 7.94 5.35
C MET A 102 10.37 7.50 3.88
N GLU A 103 10.85 6.30 3.54
CA GLU A 103 10.67 5.71 2.21
C GLU A 103 9.18 5.50 1.89
N SER A 104 8.43 4.93 2.83
CA SER A 104 6.97 4.73 2.69
C SER A 104 6.23 6.06 2.52
N LEU A 105 6.60 7.09 3.28
CA LEU A 105 6.03 8.43 3.18
C LEU A 105 6.32 9.07 1.81
N THR A 106 7.53 8.87 1.28
CA THR A 106 7.92 9.40 -0.03
C THR A 106 7.15 8.72 -1.15
N ALA A 107 7.11 7.38 -1.15
CA ALA A 107 6.39 6.60 -2.15
C ALA A 107 4.89 6.92 -2.16
N GLU A 108 4.26 7.02 -0.98
CA GLU A 108 2.84 7.36 -0.89
C GLU A 108 2.56 8.81 -1.33
N ASN A 109 3.46 9.74 -1.04
CA ASN A 109 3.31 11.12 -1.49
C ASN A 109 3.40 11.24 -3.02
N GLU A 110 4.29 10.47 -3.66
CA GLU A 110 4.34 10.37 -5.12
C GLU A 110 3.05 9.78 -5.70
N TYR A 111 2.53 8.71 -5.08
CA TYR A 111 1.25 8.12 -5.46
C TYR A 111 0.09 9.14 -5.35
N ASN A 112 0.04 9.93 -4.28
CA ASN A 112 -0.95 10.99 -4.12
C ASN A 112 -0.85 12.08 -5.19
N GLN A 113 0.35 12.43 -5.64
CA GLN A 113 0.50 13.37 -6.76
C GLN A 113 -0.12 12.82 -8.04
N HIS A 114 0.04 11.52 -8.32
CA HIS A 114 -0.60 10.88 -9.46
C HIS A 114 -2.13 10.88 -9.34
N ILE A 115 -2.68 10.59 -8.16
CA ILE A 115 -4.14 10.63 -7.94
C ILE A 115 -4.68 12.07 -8.08
N ARG A 116 -3.98 13.07 -7.52
CA ARG A 116 -4.38 14.49 -7.66
C ARG A 116 -4.36 14.93 -9.12
N ARG A 117 -3.36 14.52 -9.88
CA ARG A 117 -3.31 14.79 -11.32
C ARG A 117 -4.49 14.13 -12.04
N PHE A 118 -4.78 12.88 -11.73
CA PHE A 118 -5.94 12.18 -12.30
C PHE A 118 -7.26 12.88 -11.96
N LEU A 119 -7.42 13.34 -10.72
CA LEU A 119 -8.58 14.13 -10.31
C LEU A 119 -8.70 15.43 -11.11
N ASN A 120 -7.60 16.16 -11.32
CA ASN A 120 -7.62 17.39 -12.11
C ASN A 120 -8.02 17.13 -13.58
N ILE A 121 -7.54 16.03 -14.16
CA ILE A 121 -7.96 15.58 -15.50
C ILE A 121 -9.47 15.28 -15.50
N LEU A 122 -9.95 14.54 -14.50
CA LEU A 122 -11.37 14.23 -14.38
C LEU A 122 -12.23 15.48 -14.19
N LEU A 123 -11.73 16.55 -13.57
CA LEU A 123 -12.45 17.80 -13.38
C LEU A 123 -12.35 18.74 -14.59
N GLY A 124 -11.39 18.51 -15.50
CA GLY A 124 -11.11 19.39 -16.63
C GLY A 124 -10.24 20.60 -16.25
N ASP A 125 -9.67 20.60 -15.05
CA ASP A 125 -8.82 21.68 -14.53
C ASP A 125 -7.34 21.53 -14.93
N ASP A 126 -6.99 20.46 -15.65
CA ASP A 126 -5.61 20.21 -16.08
C ASP A 126 -5.25 21.05 -17.33
N PRO A 127 -4.33 22.02 -17.25
CA PRO A 127 -3.97 22.89 -18.37
C PRO A 127 -3.40 22.13 -19.57
N ASP A 128 -2.79 20.95 -19.35
CA ASP A 128 -2.24 20.11 -20.42
C ASP A 128 -3.31 19.29 -21.15
N THR A 129 -4.47 19.09 -20.51
CA THR A 129 -5.56 18.23 -20.98
C THR A 129 -6.82 19.04 -21.36
N ALA A 130 -6.81 20.35 -21.14
CA ALA A 130 -7.89 21.30 -21.45
C ALA A 130 -8.32 21.31 -22.93
N HIS A 131 -7.56 20.70 -23.85
CA HIS A 131 -7.92 20.55 -25.26
C HIS A 131 -8.75 19.30 -25.58
N ILE A 132 -9.01 18.42 -24.61
CA ILE A 132 -9.97 17.31 -24.72
C ILE A 132 -11.38 17.85 -24.45
N GLU A 133 -11.77 18.92 -25.16
CA GLU A 133 -13.17 19.24 -25.38
C GLU A 133 -13.70 18.24 -26.42
N LEU A 134 -13.80 16.97 -26.04
CA LEU A 134 -14.38 15.93 -26.88
C LEU A 134 -15.88 15.86 -26.62
N ILE A 135 -16.60 16.60 -27.47
CA ILE A 135 -17.94 16.29 -28.00
C ILE A 135 -19.06 16.30 -26.96
N ASP A 136 -19.73 17.46 -26.89
CA ASP A 136 -20.98 17.74 -26.18
C ASP A 136 -22.18 16.92 -26.69
N GLU A 137 -22.13 15.59 -26.58
CA GLU A 137 -23.35 14.82 -26.35
C GLU A 137 -23.45 14.56 -24.85
N TYR A 138 -24.17 15.45 -24.16
CA TYR A 138 -24.43 15.34 -22.73
C TYR A 138 -25.20 14.05 -22.44
N ASN A 139 -24.47 12.96 -22.19
CA ASN A 139 -25.03 11.71 -21.75
C ASN A 139 -25.15 11.75 -20.23
N ALA A 140 -26.39 11.90 -19.74
CA ALA A 140 -26.67 11.96 -18.30
C ALA A 140 -26.10 10.76 -17.53
N GLN A 141 -26.01 9.58 -18.17
CA GLN A 141 -25.43 8.39 -17.55
C GLN A 141 -23.91 8.50 -17.41
N GLU A 142 -23.22 9.09 -18.39
CA GLU A 142 -21.77 9.33 -18.34
C GLU A 142 -21.42 10.37 -17.28
N ALA A 143 -22.23 11.42 -17.13
CA ALA A 143 -22.09 12.40 -16.05
C ALA A 143 -22.18 11.74 -14.67
N THR A 144 -23.17 10.86 -14.45
CA THR A 144 -23.30 10.15 -13.16
C THR A 144 -22.13 9.21 -12.87
N LEU A 145 -21.55 8.57 -13.90
CA LEU A 145 -20.38 7.70 -13.74
C LEU A 145 -19.12 8.52 -13.42
N ARG A 146 -18.94 9.67 -14.07
CA ARG A 146 -17.85 10.61 -13.77
C ARG A 146 -17.93 11.10 -12.33
N ASP A 147 -19.11 11.47 -11.85
CA ASP A 147 -19.31 11.92 -10.46
C ASP A 147 -18.97 10.81 -9.45
N GLN A 148 -19.40 9.57 -9.71
CA GLN A 148 -19.03 8.42 -8.88
C GLN A 148 -17.51 8.18 -8.86
N LEU A 149 -16.86 8.30 -10.01
CA LEU A 149 -15.41 8.14 -10.11
C LEU A 149 -14.67 9.25 -9.36
N VAL A 150 -15.13 10.51 -9.47
CA VAL A 150 -14.60 11.64 -8.70
C VAL A 150 -14.73 11.38 -7.20
N GLN A 151 -15.88 10.89 -6.74
CA GLN A 151 -16.09 10.57 -5.33
C GLN A 151 -15.14 9.48 -4.82
N LEU A 152 -14.94 8.41 -5.60
CA LEU A 152 -13.99 7.34 -5.28
C LEU A 152 -12.55 7.84 -5.21
N VAL A 153 -12.15 8.70 -6.15
CA VAL A 153 -10.81 9.30 -6.20
C VAL A 153 -10.58 10.21 -4.99
N GLN A 154 -11.56 11.04 -4.63
CA GLN A 154 -11.51 11.88 -3.44
C GLN A 154 -11.43 11.06 -2.14
N GLU A 155 -12.21 9.98 -2.04
CA GLU A 155 -12.13 9.08 -0.90
C GLU A 155 -10.74 8.43 -0.81
N SER A 156 -10.19 7.96 -1.94
CA SER A 156 -8.84 7.40 -1.99
C SER A 156 -7.78 8.40 -1.54
N LEU A 157 -7.86 9.66 -2.00
CA LEU A 157 -6.97 10.74 -1.55
C LEU A 157 -7.08 10.98 -0.04
N SER A 158 -8.31 11.05 0.49
CA SER A 158 -8.51 11.29 1.92
C SER A 158 -7.90 10.19 2.80
N ARG A 159 -8.04 8.93 2.37
CA ARG A 159 -7.45 7.77 3.06
C ARG A 159 -5.93 7.80 3.00
N SER A 160 -5.38 8.17 1.85
CA SER A 160 -3.93 8.28 1.68
C SER A 160 -3.33 9.44 2.49
N ASP A 161 -3.98 10.61 2.52
CA ASP A 161 -3.58 11.73 3.36
C ASP A 161 -3.61 11.36 4.86
N GLU A 162 -4.62 10.60 5.30
CA GLU A 162 -4.66 10.05 6.67
C GLU A 162 -3.51 9.07 6.93
N PHE A 163 -3.21 8.18 5.98
CA PHE A 163 -2.08 7.27 6.10
C PHE A 163 -0.75 8.03 6.22
N LEU A 164 -0.51 9.03 5.37
CA LEU A 164 0.66 9.90 5.43
C LEU A 164 0.80 10.57 6.81
N HIS A 165 -0.29 11.08 7.36
CA HIS A 165 -0.31 11.68 8.69
C HIS A 165 0.11 10.67 9.76
N ARG A 166 -0.49 9.48 9.79
CA ARG A 166 -0.18 8.42 10.77
C ARG A 166 1.27 7.95 10.68
N ILE A 167 1.80 7.82 9.45
CA ILE A 167 3.21 7.44 9.22
C ILE A 167 4.14 8.56 9.69
N SER A 168 3.83 9.82 9.41
CA SER A 168 4.62 10.97 9.88
C SER A 168 4.67 11.00 11.41
N GLU A 169 3.52 10.88 12.10
CA GLU A 169 3.50 10.84 13.56
C GLU A 169 4.30 9.65 14.13
N SER A 170 4.21 8.49 13.48
CA SER A 170 4.96 7.30 13.89
C SER A 170 6.46 7.52 13.74
N ARG A 171 6.89 8.11 12.61
CA ARG A 171 8.29 8.48 12.37
C ARG A 171 8.80 9.43 13.45
N ASP A 172 8.02 10.45 13.79
CA ASP A 172 8.45 11.45 14.79
C ASP A 172 8.62 10.83 16.19
N LYS A 173 7.75 9.87 16.56
CA LYS A 173 7.90 9.08 17.80
C LYS A 173 9.15 8.21 17.78
N VAL A 174 9.47 7.57 16.65
CA VAL A 174 10.70 6.76 16.52
C VAL A 174 11.93 7.66 16.57
N ALA A 175 11.92 8.82 15.92
CA ALA A 175 13.00 9.81 15.96
C ALA A 175 13.25 10.29 17.40
N PHE A 176 12.18 10.59 18.16
CA PHE A 176 12.30 10.93 19.57
C PHE A 176 12.92 9.78 20.38
N ALA A 177 12.53 8.53 20.13
CA ALA A 177 13.12 7.37 20.80
C ALA A 177 14.62 7.19 20.49
N ILE A 178 15.04 7.47 19.25
CA ILE A 178 16.47 7.49 18.86
C ILE A 178 17.23 8.54 19.68
N GLU A 179 16.67 9.74 19.82
CA GLU A 179 17.29 10.82 20.60
C GLU A 179 17.43 10.44 22.07
N GLN A 180 16.37 9.89 22.68
CA GLN A 180 16.40 9.43 24.07
C GLN A 180 17.43 8.32 24.28
N LYS A 181 17.52 7.35 23.36
CA LYS A 181 18.52 6.28 23.38
C LYS A 181 19.94 6.84 23.29
N SER A 182 20.19 7.79 22.39
CA SER A 182 21.48 8.47 22.25
C SER A 182 21.85 9.23 23.52
N HIS A 183 20.89 9.94 24.12
CA HIS A 183 21.08 10.68 25.36
C HIS A 183 21.44 9.75 26.53
N LEU A 184 20.69 8.65 26.70
CA LEU A 184 20.95 7.64 27.73
C LEU A 184 22.34 7.03 27.57
N ARG A 185 22.72 6.67 26.34
CA ARG A 185 24.05 6.15 26.04
C ARG A 185 25.14 7.14 26.49
N HIS A 186 25.00 8.41 26.13
CA HIS A 186 25.98 9.43 26.50
C HIS A 186 26.06 9.64 28.01
N GLN A 187 24.92 9.60 28.72
CA GLN A 187 24.91 9.68 30.18
C GLN A 187 25.63 8.50 30.83
N LEU A 188 25.39 7.28 30.35
CA LEU A 188 26.05 6.08 30.85
C LEU A 188 27.56 6.11 30.59
N GLU A 189 28.00 6.51 29.39
CA GLU A 189 29.41 6.67 29.05
C GLU A 189 30.09 7.70 29.98
N LYS A 190 29.45 8.86 30.20
CA LYS A 190 29.95 9.89 31.11
C LYS A 190 30.06 9.40 32.55
N ALA A 191 29.06 8.64 33.02
CA ALA A 191 29.05 8.11 34.38
C ALA A 191 30.09 7.00 34.59
N ALA A 192 30.28 6.12 33.60
CA ALA A 192 31.35 5.10 33.60
C ALA A 192 32.74 5.76 33.62
N MET A 193 32.96 6.82 32.83
CA MET A 193 34.20 7.59 32.89
C MET A 193 34.43 8.18 34.28
N ALA A 194 33.40 8.77 34.89
CA ALA A 194 33.51 9.33 36.24
C ALA A 194 33.80 8.27 37.32
N ALA A 195 33.21 7.08 37.20
CA ALA A 195 33.47 5.94 38.08
C ALA A 195 34.93 5.46 37.98
N SER A 196 35.45 5.30 36.75
CA SER A 196 36.82 4.88 36.50
C SER A 196 37.86 5.87 37.08
N VAL A 197 37.59 7.18 37.00
CA VAL A 197 38.46 8.22 37.56
C VAL A 197 38.47 8.18 39.09
N ARG A 198 37.34 7.88 39.73
CA ARG A 198 37.26 7.74 41.20
C ARG A 198 38.00 6.51 41.71
N GLN A 199 37.97 5.39 40.98
CA GLN A 199 38.71 4.19 41.34
C GLN A 199 40.23 4.40 41.27
N ARG A 200 40.73 5.17 40.30
CA ARG A 200 42.17 5.49 40.17
C ARG A 200 42.73 6.44 41.24
N ARG A 201 41.86 7.07 42.03
CA ARG A 201 42.24 8.02 43.09
C ARG A 201 42.25 7.40 44.49
N LYS A 202 41.80 6.15 44.62
CA LYS A 202 41.89 5.35 45.84
C LYS A 202 43.09 4.44 45.78
#